data_AF-A0A1Q3W6U5-F1
#
_entry.id   AF-A0A1Q3W6U5-F1
#
_cell.length_a   1.000
_cell.length_b   1.000
_cell.length_c   1.000
_cell.angle_alpha   90.00
_cell.angle_beta   90.00
_cell.angle_gamma   90.00
#
_symmetry.space_group_name_H-M   'P 1'
#
loop_
_entity.id
_entity.type
_entity.pdbx_description
1 polymer ?
#
loop_
_entity_poly.entity_id
_entity_poly.type
_entity_poly.pdbx_seq_one_letter_code
_entity_poly.pdbx_strand_id
1 'polypeptide(L)'
;MKTPVLDHLIITERSYYSFKSSGLLEMLENSNKYVVPYDLEKQHHEEMEEEIKRVEQESKKKIKDSLKKGEEKGIKKGIEQIAKQMLDKGYSSKEVEELTGLSQQSVILLVEKNKLSNK
;
A
#
# COMPACT_ATOMS: atom_id res chain seq x y z
N MET A 1 -9.71 -26.76 -27.67
CA MET A 1 -10.98 -26.96 -26.93
C MET A 1 -10.66 -27.72 -25.66
N LYS A 2 -11.16 -27.25 -24.51
CA LYS A 2 -11.06 -28.01 -23.24
C LYS A 2 -12.30 -28.91 -23.19
N THR A 3 -12.11 -30.22 -23.36
CA THR A 3 -13.21 -31.20 -23.33
C THR A 3 -13.17 -31.89 -21.97
N PRO A 4 -14.02 -31.51 -21.00
CA PRO A 4 -13.97 -32.09 -19.67
C PRO A 4 -14.46 -33.54 -19.69
N VAL A 5 -13.83 -34.39 -18.88
CA VAL A 5 -14.33 -35.74 -18.63
C VAL A 5 -15.48 -35.65 -17.63
N LEU A 6 -16.64 -36.22 -17.99
CA LEU A 6 -17.83 -36.16 -17.12
C LEU A 6 -17.82 -37.23 -16.04
N ASP A 7 -17.36 -38.44 -16.36
CA ASP A 7 -17.21 -39.55 -15.43
C ASP A 7 -16.31 -40.64 -16.02
N HIS A 8 -15.66 -41.40 -15.14
CA HIS A 8 -14.99 -42.65 -15.46
C HIS A 8 -15.70 -43.78 -14.71
N LEU A 9 -16.29 -44.70 -15.48
CA LEU A 9 -17.02 -45.86 -14.95
C LEU A 9 -16.17 -47.12 -15.10
N ILE A 10 -15.96 -47.84 -14.00
CA ILE A 10 -15.43 -49.21 -14.01
C ILE A 10 -16.61 -50.15 -13.85
N ILE A 11 -16.88 -51.00 -14.85
CA ILE A 11 -18.01 -51.93 -14.84
C ILE A 11 -17.49 -53.36 -14.77
N THR A 12 -18.10 -54.15 -13.89
CA THR A 12 -17.84 -55.59 -13.71
C THR A 12 -19.15 -56.36 -13.87
N GLU A 13 -19.10 -57.68 -13.90
CA GLU A 13 -20.30 -58.53 -14.04
C GLU A 13 -21.35 -58.33 -12.93
N ARG A 14 -20.94 -57.81 -11.76
CA ARG A 14 -21.80 -57.72 -10.57
C ARG A 14 -22.04 -56.29 -10.08
N SER A 15 -21.24 -55.32 -10.50
CA SER A 15 -21.31 -53.95 -9.99
C SER A 15 -20.59 -52.96 -10.90
N TYR A 16 -20.80 -51.68 -10.64
CA TYR A 16 -20.05 -50.59 -11.25
C TYR A 16 -19.46 -49.67 -10.18
N TYR A 17 -18.43 -48.93 -10.55
CA TYR A 17 -17.81 -47.89 -9.75
C TYR A 17 -17.69 -46.60 -10.57
N SER A 18 -18.24 -45.50 -10.07
CA SER A 18 -18.20 -44.18 -10.69
C SER A 18 -17.21 -43.29 -9.99
N PHE A 19 -16.31 -42.68 -10.75
CA PHE A 19 -15.29 -41.76 -10.23
C PHE A 19 -15.92 -40.45 -9.79
N LYS A 20 -16.99 -40.02 -10.48
CA LYS A 20 -17.77 -38.87 -10.08
C LYS A 20 -18.54 -39.11 -8.77
N SER A 21 -19.25 -40.25 -8.66
CA SER A 21 -20.07 -40.52 -7.46
C SER A 21 -19.22 -40.79 -6.21
N SER A 22 -18.02 -41.33 -6.39
CA SER A 22 -17.07 -41.57 -5.31
C SER A 22 -16.26 -40.34 -4.87
N GLY A 23 -16.31 -39.24 -5.64
CA GLY A 23 -15.46 -38.06 -5.43
C GLY A 23 -14.01 -38.24 -5.89
N LEU A 24 -13.64 -39.41 -6.42
CA LEU A 24 -12.29 -39.68 -6.92
C LEU A 24 -11.90 -38.75 -8.07
N LEU A 25 -12.86 -38.37 -8.92
CA LEU A 25 -12.61 -37.46 -10.04
C LEU A 25 -12.14 -36.07 -9.55
N GLU A 26 -12.79 -35.52 -8.52
CA GLU A 26 -12.43 -34.23 -7.92
C GLU A 26 -11.05 -34.27 -7.25
N MET A 27 -10.74 -35.37 -6.56
CA MET A 27 -9.43 -35.56 -5.94
C MET A 27 -8.30 -35.59 -6.99
N LEU A 28 -8.55 -36.20 -8.14
CA LEU A 28 -7.57 -36.28 -9.23
C LEU A 28 -7.40 -34.94 -9.94
N GLU A 29 -8.47 -34.17 -10.13
CA GLU A 29 -8.41 -32.82 -10.71
C GLU A 29 -7.58 -31.85 -9.85
N ASN A 30 -7.65 -31.99 -8.52
CA ASN A 30 -6.86 -31.18 -7.59
C ASN A 30 -5.44 -31.73 -7.35
N SER A 31 -5.09 -32.89 -7.92
CA SER A 31 -3.80 -33.54 -7.69
C SER A 31 -2.75 -33.06 -8.68
N ASN A 32 -1.66 -32.48 -8.17
CA ASN A 32 -0.51 -32.10 -8.98
C ASN A 32 0.40 -33.28 -9.35
N LYS A 33 0.02 -34.53 -9.03
CA LYS A 33 0.88 -35.72 -9.21
C LYS A 33 1.33 -35.95 -10.66
N TYR A 34 0.50 -35.56 -11.63
CA TYR A 34 0.77 -35.75 -13.06
C TYR A 34 0.96 -34.42 -13.80
N VAL A 35 1.03 -33.29 -13.07
CA VAL A 35 1.38 -32.00 -13.66
C VAL A 35 2.90 -31.97 -13.83
N VAL A 36 3.36 -31.53 -15.00
CA VAL A 36 4.78 -31.43 -15.29
C VAL A 36 5.40 -30.32 -14.41
N PRO A 37 6.57 -30.53 -13.76
CA PRO A 37 7.15 -29.56 -12.85
C PRO A 37 7.31 -28.14 -13.42
N TYR A 38 7.64 -28.03 -14.71
CA TYR A 38 7.80 -26.74 -15.40
C TYR A 38 6.50 -25.91 -15.45
N ASP A 39 5.34 -26.57 -15.56
CA ASP A 39 4.06 -25.86 -15.58
C ASP A 39 3.71 -25.29 -14.18
N LEU A 40 4.09 -26.01 -13.12
CA LEU A 40 3.97 -25.55 -11.74
C LEU A 40 4.89 -24.35 -11.47
N GLU A 41 6.15 -24.44 -11.89
CA GLU A 41 7.13 -23.35 -11.75
C GLU A 41 6.66 -22.08 -12.46
N LYS A 42 6.08 -22.22 -13.65
CA LYS A 42 5.55 -21.09 -14.42
C LYS A 42 4.40 -20.40 -13.69
N GLN A 43 3.46 -21.14 -13.11
CA GLN A 43 2.36 -20.57 -12.33
C GLN A 43 2.88 -19.81 -11.11
N HIS A 44 3.82 -20.40 -10.37
CA HIS A 44 4.43 -19.74 -9.21
C HIS A 44 5.24 -18.49 -9.60
N HIS A 45 5.89 -18.51 -10.77
CA HIS A 45 6.64 -17.36 -11.27
C HIS A 45 5.71 -16.20 -11.65
N GLU A 46 4.61 -16.49 -12.35
CA GLU A 46 3.60 -15.48 -12.73
C GLU A 46 2.95 -14.85 -11.49
N GLU A 47 2.55 -15.67 -10.50
CA GLU A 47 1.99 -15.19 -9.22
C GLU A 47 2.99 -14.31 -8.46
N MET A 48 4.26 -14.73 -8.41
CA MET A 48 5.30 -13.98 -7.72
C MET A 48 5.61 -12.64 -8.43
N GLU A 49 5.63 -12.61 -9.76
CA GLU A 49 5.81 -11.37 -10.51
C GLU A 49 4.66 -10.38 -10.28
N GLU A 50 3.42 -10.85 -10.25
CA GLU A 50 2.27 -10.00 -9.97
C GLU A 50 2.34 -9.40 -8.57
N GLU A 51 2.72 -10.20 -7.57
CA GLU A 51 2.85 -9.73 -6.20
C GLU A 51 3.98 -8.71 -6.06
N ILE A 52 5.14 -8.96 -6.69
CA ILE A 52 6.25 -7.98 -6.73
C ILE A 52 5.78 -6.65 -7.33
N LYS A 53 5.04 -6.70 -8.45
CA LYS A 53 4.49 -5.49 -9.10
C LYS A 53 3.54 -4.74 -8.18
N ARG A 54 2.67 -5.43 -7.44
CA ARG A 54 1.76 -4.82 -6.45
C ARG A 54 2.53 -4.16 -5.31
N VAL A 55 3.47 -4.89 -4.71
CA VAL A 55 4.31 -4.39 -3.61
C VAL A 55 5.12 -3.17 -4.03
N GLU A 56 5.70 -3.18 -5.24
CA GLU A 56 6.42 -2.03 -5.78
C GLU A 56 5.52 -0.80 -5.95
N GLN A 57 4.32 -0.97 -6.51
CA GLN A 57 3.39 0.13 -6.72
C GLN A 57 2.93 0.73 -5.40
N GLU A 58 2.57 -0.11 -4.43
CA GLU A 58 2.21 0.35 -3.08
C GLU A 58 3.38 1.08 -2.39
N SER A 59 4.59 0.53 -2.51
CA SER A 59 5.78 1.11 -1.93
C SER A 59 6.09 2.47 -2.56
N LYS A 60 6.02 2.58 -3.90
CA LYS A 60 6.20 3.84 -4.63
C LYS A 60 5.18 4.89 -4.18
N LYS A 61 3.90 4.50 -3.99
CA LYS A 61 2.85 5.40 -3.50
C LYS A 61 3.12 5.86 -2.07
N LYS A 62 3.43 4.94 -1.15
CA LYS A 62 3.77 5.25 0.25
C LYS A 62 4.99 6.16 0.38
N ILE A 63 6.02 5.94 -0.43
CA ILE A 63 7.21 6.80 -0.47
C ILE A 63 6.84 8.20 -0.96
N LYS A 64 6.07 8.31 -2.04
CA LYS A 64 5.64 9.61 -2.59
C LYS A 64 4.81 10.41 -1.59
N ASP A 65 3.86 9.77 -0.93
CA ASP A 65 3.02 10.42 0.08
C ASP A 65 3.83 10.83 1.31
N SER A 66 4.79 10.01 1.73
CA SER A 66 5.70 10.32 2.84
C SER A 66 6.61 11.50 2.51
N LEU A 67 7.15 11.56 1.28
CA LEU A 67 7.98 12.68 0.82
C LEU A 67 7.20 13.99 0.79
N LYS A 68 6.00 13.99 0.19
CA LYS A 68 5.12 15.18 0.17
C LYS A 68 4.82 15.70 1.57
N LYS A 69 4.42 14.80 2.49
CA LYS A 69 4.16 15.17 3.89
C LYS A 69 5.41 15.70 4.59
N GLY A 70 6.58 15.14 4.26
CA GLY A 70 7.87 15.60 4.78
C GLY A 70 8.19 17.02 4.30
N GLU A 71 8.02 17.27 3.01
CA GLU A 71 8.24 18.57 2.36
C GLU A 71 7.30 19.64 2.91
N GLU A 72 6.00 19.38 2.96
CA GLU A 72 5.00 20.30 3.53
C GLU A 72 5.30 20.65 4.99
N LYS A 73 5.64 19.64 5.81
CA LYS A 73 6.05 19.85 7.20
C LYS A 73 7.34 20.65 7.31
N GLY A 74 8.29 20.41 6.41
CA GLY A 74 9.57 21.13 6.34
C GLY A 74 9.36 22.60 6.02
N ILE A 75 8.59 22.89 4.97
CA ILE A 75 8.24 24.26 4.56
C ILE A 75 7.52 24.98 5.69
N LYS A 76 6.47 24.36 6.27
CA LYS A 76 5.73 24.97 7.37
C LYS A 76 6.62 25.29 8.57
N LYS A 77 7.47 24.36 8.99
CA LYS A 77 8.43 24.59 10.09
C LYS A 77 9.43 25.69 9.76
N GLY A 78 9.91 25.76 8.52
CA GLY A 78 10.82 26.81 8.07
C GLY A 78 10.18 28.20 8.14
N ILE A 79 8.94 28.33 7.65
CA ILE A 79 8.17 29.58 7.72
C ILE A 79 7.92 29.99 9.18
N GLU A 80 7.54 29.03 10.04
CA GLU A 80 7.36 29.28 11.48
C GLU A 80 8.65 29.74 12.17
N GLN A 81 9.81 29.18 11.79
CA GLN A 81 11.11 29.60 12.33
C GLN A 81 11.48 31.01 11.90
N ILE A 82 11.27 31.36 10.62
CA ILE A 82 11.50 32.71 10.11
C ILE A 82 10.59 33.71 10.84
N ALA A 83 9.29 33.39 10.97
CA ALA A 83 8.33 34.22 11.69
C ALA A 83 8.76 34.49 13.14
N LYS A 84 9.25 33.47 13.85
CA LYS A 84 9.81 33.64 15.21
C LYS A 84 10.99 34.59 15.24
N GLN A 85 11.96 34.41 14.33
CA GLN A 85 13.13 35.28 14.24
C GLN A 85 12.76 36.73 13.92
N MET A 86 11.71 36.96 13.12
CA MET A 86 11.19 38.30 12.84
C MET A 86 10.57 38.93 14.09
N LEU A 87 9.75 38.17 14.83
CA LEU A 87 9.19 38.64 16.11
C LEU A 87 10.30 38.98 17.12
N ASP A 88 11.33 38.14 17.23
CA ASP A 88 12.48 38.38 18.12
C ASP A 88 13.27 39.64 17.72
N LYS A 89 13.30 39.96 16.42
CA LYS A 89 13.89 41.20 15.88
C LYS A 89 12.99 42.43 16.04
N GLY A 90 11.80 42.29 16.62
CA GLY A 90 10.89 43.40 16.91
C GLY A 90 9.93 43.75 15.77
N TYR A 91 9.78 42.90 14.75
CA TYR A 91 8.75 43.09 13.73
C TYR A 91 7.35 42.94 14.34
N SER A 92 6.40 43.76 13.87
CA SER A 92 5.01 43.66 14.31
C SER A 92 4.33 42.43 13.72
N SER A 93 3.30 41.92 14.42
CA SER A 93 2.54 40.75 13.95
C SER A 93 1.95 40.94 12.55
N LYS A 94 1.61 42.18 12.18
CA LYS A 94 1.05 42.51 10.86
C LYS A 94 2.11 42.43 9.76
N GLU A 95 3.33 42.90 10.02
CA GLU A 95 4.46 42.78 9.07
C GLU A 95 4.88 41.32 8.89
N VAL A 96 4.87 40.52 9.96
CA VAL A 96 5.17 39.08 9.88
C VAL A 96 4.12 38.35 9.05
N GLU A 97 2.84 38.69 9.23
CA GLU A 97 1.74 38.14 8.42
C GLU A 97 1.96 38.40 6.92
N GLU A 98 2.25 39.65 6.55
CA GLU A 98 2.45 40.08 5.17
C GLU A 98 3.69 39.45 4.52
N LEU A 99 4.80 39.35 5.26
CA LEU A 99 6.07 38.85 4.72
C LEU A 99 6.17 37.32 4.69
N THR A 100 5.47 36.61 5.58
CA THR A 100 5.53 35.14 5.67
C THR A 100 4.32 34.44 5.04
N GLY A 101 3.24 35.19 4.77
CA GLY A 101 1.98 34.63 4.26
C GLY A 101 1.24 33.74 5.27
N LEU A 102 1.65 33.75 6.54
CA LEU A 102 0.94 33.06 7.61
C LEU A 102 -0.38 33.76 7.91
N SER A 103 -1.38 33.02 8.40
CA SER A 103 -2.60 33.67 8.91
C SER A 103 -2.34 34.40 10.22
N GLN A 104 -3.08 35.49 10.45
CA GLN A 104 -3.02 36.25 11.70
C GLN A 104 -3.14 35.38 12.96
N GLN A 105 -4.02 34.37 12.95
CA GLN A 105 -4.19 33.40 14.04
C GLN A 105 -2.92 32.58 14.28
N SER A 106 -2.23 32.16 13.21
CA SER A 106 -0.99 31.38 13.30
C SER A 106 0.14 32.21 13.91
N VAL A 107 0.22 33.50 13.54
CA VAL A 107 1.20 34.45 14.10
C VAL A 107 0.93 34.69 15.59
N ILE A 108 -0.33 34.88 16.00
CA ILE A 108 -0.71 35.05 17.41
C ILE A 108 -0.30 33.83 18.25
N LEU A 109 -0.57 32.62 17.76
CA LEU A 109 -0.16 31.37 18.43
C LEU A 109 1.37 31.25 18.56
N LEU A 110 2.13 31.75 17.58
CA LEU A 110 3.60 31.79 17.67
C LEU A 110 4.08 32.78 18.73
N VAL A 111 3.43 33.94 18.85
CA VAL A 111 3.74 34.95 19.90
C VAL A 111 3.47 34.38 21.30
N GLU A 112 2.34 33.70 21.50
CA GLU A 112 1.99 33.07 22.78
C GLU A 112 3.01 32.00 23.19
N LYS A 113 3.41 31.14 22.25
CA LYS A 113 4.46 30.13 22.47
C LYS A 113 5.82 30.76 22.79
N ASN A 114 6.16 31.86 22.13
CA ASN A 114 7.45 32.53 22.37
C ASN A 114 7.49 33.17 23.77
N LYS A 115 6.37 33.73 24.26
CA LYS A 115 6.25 34.24 25.64
C LYS A 115 6.35 33.13 26.70
N LEU A 116 5.87 31.93 26.40
CA LEU A 116 5.95 30.76 27.30
C LEU A 116 7.36 30.14 27.34
N SER A 117 8.15 30.24 26.27
CA SER A 117 9.54 29.74 26.24
C SER A 117 10.56 30.68 26.88
N ASN A 118 10.23 31.97 27.06
CA ASN A 118 11.10 32.99 27.66
C ASN A 118 10.78 33.27 29.14
N LYS A 119 10.01 32.39 29.80
CA LYS A 119 9.66 32.47 31.24
C LYS A 119 10.26 31.27 31.97
#